data_AF-A0A534NHI4-F1
#
_entry.id   AF-A0A534NHI4-F1
#
_cell.length_a   1.000
_cell.length_b   1.000
_cell.length_c   1.000
_cell.angle_alpha   90.00
_cell.angle_beta   90.00
_cell.angle_gamma   90.00
#
_symmetry.space_group_name_H-M   'P 1'
#
loop_
_entity.id
_entity.type
_entity.pdbx_description
1 polymer ?
#
loop_
_entity_poly.entity_id
_entity_poly.type
_entity_poly.pdbx_seq_one_letter_code
_entity_poly.pdbx_strand_id
1 'polypeptide(L)' 'MEAKVRQTGEFGDLVVTAFDSAAQCSTDPAEVSRLARQMVMHVLRHARSTFSSPPDGTHLGGR' A
#
# COMPACT_ATOMS: atom_id res chain seq x y z
N MET A 1 -10.32 -18.95 -6.18
CA MET A 1 -10.38 -17.89 -7.22
C MET A 1 -10.69 -16.52 -6.62
N GLU A 2 -11.54 -16.46 -5.60
CA GLU A 2 -11.94 -15.26 -4.82
C GLU A 2 -10.81 -14.32 -4.38
N ALA A 3 -9.67 -14.85 -3.88
CA ALA A 3 -8.62 -14.03 -3.29
C ALA A 3 -7.93 -13.07 -4.27
N LYS A 4 -7.79 -13.47 -5.54
CA LYS A 4 -7.17 -12.61 -6.56
C LYS A 4 -8.04 -11.40 -6.91
N VAL A 5 -9.37 -11.60 -6.95
CA VAL A 5 -10.34 -10.54 -7.27
C VAL A 5 -10.38 -9.49 -6.15
N ARG A 6 -10.35 -9.94 -4.89
CA ARG A 6 -10.29 -9.04 -3.72
C ARG A 6 -9.02 -8.20 -3.72
N GLN A 7 -7.86 -8.84 -3.95
CA GLN A 7 -6.57 -8.15 -3.99
C GLN A 7 -6.50 -7.11 -5.12
N THR A 8 -7.08 -7.40 -6.29
CA THR A 8 -7.15 -6.41 -7.37
C THR A 8 -8.10 -5.25 -7.06
N GLY A 9 -9.18 -5.49 -6.31
CA GLY A 9 -10.09 -4.43 -5.84
C GLY A 9 -9.40 -3.49 -4.86
N GLU A 10 -8.74 -4.04 -3.84
CA GLU A 10 -7.99 -3.27 -2.83
C GLU A 10 -6.86 -2.43 -3.47
N PHE A 11 -6.18 -2.98 -4.48
CA PHE A 11 -5.17 -2.22 -5.21
C PHE A 11 -5.79 -1.08 -6.04
N GLY A 12 -6.95 -1.31 -6.66
CA GLY A 12 -7.70 -0.28 -7.38
C GLY A 12 -8.08 0.89 -6.47
N ASP A 13 -8.63 0.59 -5.30
CA ASP A 13 -9.02 1.60 -4.31
C ASP A 13 -7.82 2.42 -3.81
N LEU A 14 -6.68 1.76 -3.59
CA LEU A 14 -5.43 2.44 -3.25
C LEU A 14 -5.00 3.43 -4.33
N VAL A 15 -5.08 3.03 -5.60
CA VAL A 15 -4.71 3.91 -6.73
C VAL A 15 -5.65 5.12 -6.79
N VAL A 16 -6.97 4.92 -6.71
CA VAL A 16 -7.94 6.03 -6.72
C VAL A 16 -7.65 7.00 -5.57
N THR A 17 -7.49 6.48 -4.35
CA THR A 17 -7.21 7.31 -3.17
C THR A 17 -5.91 8.10 -3.31
N ALA A 18 -4.88 7.51 -3.91
CA ALA A 18 -3.60 8.18 -4.13
C ALA A 18 -3.72 9.33 -5.14
N PHE A 19 -4.51 9.15 -6.21
CA PHE A 19 -4.78 10.21 -7.19
C PHE A 19 -5.63 11.35 -6.60
N ASP A 20 -6.69 11.03 -5.85
CA ASP A 20 -7.52 12.03 -5.17
C ASP A 20 -6.72 12.86 -4.16
N SER A 21 -5.82 12.22 -3.41
CA SER A 21 -4.93 12.90 -2.47
C SER A 21 -3.90 13.77 -3.21
N ALA A 22 -3.33 13.28 -4.30
CA ALA A 22 -2.36 14.04 -5.09
C ALA A 22 -2.99 15.26 -5.78
N ALA A 23 -4.25 15.15 -6.23
CA ALA A 23 -5.01 16.25 -6.83
C ALA A 23 -5.31 17.39 -5.83
N GLN A 24 -5.28 17.13 -4.52
CA GLN A 24 -5.37 18.18 -3.50
C GLN A 24 -4.06 18.97 -3.35
N CYS A 25 -2.93 18.41 -3.80
CA CYS A 25 -1.61 19.03 -3.68
C CYS A 25 -1.18 19.78 -4.94
N SER A 26 -1.59 19.33 -6.13
CA SER A 26 -1.25 19.97 -7.41
C SER A 26 -2.37 19.80 -8.44
N THR A 27 -2.49 20.77 -9.34
CA THR A 27 -3.37 20.69 -10.52
C THR A 27 -2.61 20.30 -11.79
N ASP A 28 -1.28 20.22 -11.74
CA ASP A 28 -0.46 19.73 -12.85
C ASP A 28 -0.56 18.21 -12.96
N PRO A 29 -1.00 17.66 -14.10
CA PRO A 29 -1.24 16.23 -14.24
C PRO A 29 0.04 15.38 -14.13
N ALA A 30 1.21 15.93 -14.47
CA ALA A 30 2.47 15.22 -14.34
C ALA A 30 2.89 15.12 -12.87
N GLU A 31 2.70 16.19 -12.11
CA GLU A 31 2.97 16.23 -10.67
C GLU A 31 2.00 15.38 -9.87
N VAL A 32 0.69 15.43 -10.19
CA VAL A 32 -0.32 14.54 -9.60
C VAL A 32 0.05 13.07 -9.81
N SER A 33 0.40 12.69 -11.04
CA SER A 33 0.82 11.32 -11.38
C SER A 33 2.07 10.88 -10.62
N ARG A 34 3.04 11.80 -10.46
CA ARG A 34 4.27 11.55 -9.71
C ARG A 34 3.98 11.32 -8.23
N LEU A 35 3.17 12.18 -7.61
CA LEU A 35 2.80 12.09 -6.20
C LEU A 35 2.00 10.81 -5.91
N ALA A 36 0.97 10.54 -6.71
CA ALA A 36 0.17 9.32 -6.58
C ALA A 36 1.05 8.06 -6.67
N ARG A 37 1.99 8.02 -7.63
CA ARG A 37 2.94 6.91 -7.77
C ARG A 37 3.85 6.75 -6.56
N GLN A 38 4.34 7.85 -5.97
CA GLN A 38 5.15 7.81 -4.76
C GLN A 38 4.36 7.24 -3.56
N MET A 39 3.10 7.64 -3.41
CA MET A 39 2.21 7.13 -2.36
C MET A 39 1.94 5.63 -2.51
N VAL A 40 1.57 5.18 -3.72
CA VAL A 40 1.34 3.74 -4.00
C VAL A 40 2.60 2.93 -3.72
N MET A 41 3.76 3.38 -4.21
CA MET A 41 5.03 2.70 -3.96
C MET A 41 5.41 2.66 -2.49
N HIS A 42 5.09 3.70 -1.72
CA HIS A 42 5.32 3.74 -0.29
C HIS A 42 4.49 2.66 0.42
N VAL A 43 3.18 2.58 0.11
CA VAL A 43 2.28 1.57 0.69
C VAL A 43 2.70 0.16 0.30
N LEU A 44 3.02 -0.08 -0.98
CA LEU A 44 3.48 -1.39 -1.44
C LEU A 44 4.81 -1.81 -0.80
N ARG A 45 5.74 -0.87 -0.63
CA ARG A 45 7.01 -1.13 0.06
C ARG A 45 6.78 -1.45 1.54
N HIS A 46 5.87 -0.73 2.19
CA HIS A 46 5.52 -0.98 3.58
C HIS A 46 4.87 -2.36 3.74
N ALA A 47 3.85 -2.68 2.94
CA ALA A 47 3.19 -3.98 2.93
C ALA A 47 4.20 -5.12 2.71
N ARG A 48 5.14 -4.97 1.78
CA ARG A 48 6.21 -5.96 1.56
C ARG A 48 7.12 -6.12 2.77
N SER A 49 7.42 -5.04 3.48
CA SER A 49 8.20 -5.09 4.71
C SER A 49 7.45 -5.81 5.83
N THR A 50 6.12 -5.64 5.91
CA THR A 50 5.26 -6.35 6.87
C THR A 50 5.23 -7.86 6.63
N PHE A 51 5.38 -8.32 5.38
CA PHE A 51 5.51 -9.75 5.05
C PHE A 51 6.93 -10.31 5.22
N SER A 52 7.96 -9.45 5.33
CA SER A 52 9.35 -9.87 5.51
C SER A 52 9.78 -9.95 6.97
N SER A 53 8.94 -9.51 7.91
CA SER A 53 9.10 -9.83 9.33
C SER A 53 8.46 -11.20 9.58
N PRO A 54 9.22 -12.25 9.95
CA PRO A 54 8.59 -13.41 10.55
C PRO A 54 7.83 -12.95 11.80
N PRO A 55 6.69 -13.56 12.17
CA PRO A 55 6.20 -13.41 13.52
C PRO A 55 7.31 -13.95 14.42
N ASP A 56 7.92 -13.08 15.23
CA ASP A 56 8.73 -13.55 16.35
C ASP A 56 7.84 -14.50 17.14
N GLY A 57 8.19 -15.78 17.02
CA GLY A 57 7.52 -16.87 17.70
C GLY A 57 7.57 -16.56 19.19
N THR A 58 6.40 -16.29 19.75
CA THR A 58 6.20 -16.26 21.18
C THR A 58 6.52 -17.67 21.70
N HIS A 59 7.73 -17.88 22.20
CA HIS A 59 8.02 -19.00 23.07
C HIS A 59 7.83 -18.55 24.51
N LEU A 60 6.61 -18.71 25.01
CA LEU A 60 6.32 -18.73 26.44
C LEU A 60 6.89 -20.01 27.05
N GLY A 61 7.57 -19.87 28.19
CA GLY A 61 7.99 -20.97 29.07
C GLY A 61 9.36 -20.64 29.66
N GLY A 62 9.58 -20.57 30.97
CA GLY A 62 8.79 -21.01 32.10
C GLY A 62 9.79 -21.42 33.18
N ARG A 63 9.70 -20.78 34.35
CA ARG A 63 10.53 -20.94 35.56
C ARG A 63 11.95 -20.39 35.52
#